data_AF-A0A0A0LFQ9-F1
#
_entry.id   AF-A0A0A0LFQ9-F1
#
_cell.length_a   1.000
_cell.length_b   1.000
_cell.length_c   1.000
_cell.angle_alpha   90.00
_cell.angle_beta   90.00
_cell.angle_gamma   90.00
#
_symmetry.space_group_name_H-M   'P 1'
#
loop_
_entity.id
_entity.type
_entity.pdbx_description
1 polymer ?
#
loop_
_entity_poly.entity_id
_entity_poly.type
_entity_poly.pdbx_seq_one_letter_code
_entity_poly.pdbx_strand_id
1 'polypeptide(L)'
;MAIADTLESTTPSDSSLSDLDATRFLRRRPTSATTAVTESDTIFRPDIRGTHTSPPDHAAVNGLLPAKSFQEDNERNDAVENPNLMETEKVSGEMAESRGEANSDVSAVKFAYRPSAPAHRRVKESPLSSDAIFRQSHAGLFNLCIVVLVAVNSRLIIENLMKYGLLIQTGFWFSSRSLRDWPLLMCCLSLPVFPLSAFLVEKLASQKDISEPVIIFLHIIITTTAVLYPVFMILRFDSAVLSGVTLMLFACIVWLKLVSYAHTNHDMRKISRSVDQGDVLPSSLDAEDPHNDSFKSLVYFMLAPTLCYQPSYPRTAHIRKGWVVRQFIKLIIFTGVMGFIIEQYINPIVKNSQHPLKGNLLYATERILKLSVPNLYVWLCMFYCFFHLWLNILAELLCFGDREFYKDWWNAKTVEEYWRMWNMPVHKWMVRHIYFPCLRNGIPKGVAVVIAFLVSAVFHELCIAVPCHMFKLWAFIGIMFQVPLVLITNYLQNMFQNSMVGNMIFWFIFSILGQPMSVLLYYHDLMNRKGID
;
A
#
# COMPACT_ATOMS: atom_id res chain seq x y z
N MET A 1 5.96 74.45 -24.86
CA MET A 1 7.13 75.05 -24.17
C MET A 1 8.09 73.89 -23.93
N ALA A 2 9.17 73.69 -24.72
CA ALA A 2 10.31 74.58 -25.00
C ALA A 2 11.34 74.56 -23.85
N ILE A 3 12.65 74.31 -24.05
CA ILE A 3 13.46 74.05 -25.26
C ILE A 3 14.61 73.04 -24.92
N ALA A 4 15.37 72.58 -25.94
CA ALA A 4 16.48 71.60 -25.91
C ALA A 4 17.77 72.09 -25.17
N ASP A 5 18.95 71.43 -25.12
CA ASP A 5 19.56 70.21 -25.72
C ASP A 5 20.80 69.77 -24.85
N THR A 6 21.84 68.93 -25.13
CA THR A 6 22.37 68.09 -26.25
C THR A 6 23.42 67.09 -25.68
N LEU A 7 23.55 65.85 -26.23
CA LEU A 7 24.76 64.95 -26.31
C LEU A 7 25.54 64.52 -25.01
N GLU A 8 26.40 63.47 -24.96
CA GLU A 8 26.49 62.14 -25.62
C GLU A 8 27.49 61.17 -24.90
N SER A 9 27.25 59.85 -24.99
CA SER A 9 28.23 58.73 -24.99
C SER A 9 29.08 58.31 -23.73
N THR A 10 29.09 56.98 -23.48
CA THR A 10 30.18 56.04 -23.09
C THR A 10 30.96 56.09 -21.74
N THR A 11 31.08 54.89 -21.12
CA THR A 11 31.90 54.43 -19.96
C THR A 11 33.39 54.13 -20.33
N PRO A 12 34.38 53.76 -19.43
CA PRO A 12 34.26 52.98 -18.17
C PRO A 12 35.37 53.19 -17.07
N SER A 13 35.59 52.13 -16.25
CA SER A 13 36.79 51.67 -15.49
C SER A 13 37.14 52.17 -14.06
N ASP A 14 36.88 51.27 -13.10
CA ASP A 14 37.72 50.70 -12.01
C ASP A 14 38.75 51.53 -11.20
N SER A 15 38.65 51.44 -9.85
CA SER A 15 39.83 51.24 -8.97
C SER A 15 39.49 50.67 -7.57
N SER A 16 40.04 49.49 -7.27
CA SER A 16 40.61 48.98 -5.99
C SER A 16 40.28 49.59 -4.59
N LEU A 17 39.93 48.68 -3.64
CA LEU A 17 40.36 48.56 -2.23
C LEU A 17 40.05 49.72 -1.23
N SER A 18 39.88 49.49 0.10
CA SER A 18 39.96 48.28 0.95
C SER A 18 39.23 48.47 2.29
N ASP A 19 38.83 47.36 2.93
CA ASP A 19 38.55 47.14 4.37
C ASP A 19 37.42 47.99 5.05
N LEU A 20 36.55 47.44 5.91
CA LEU A 20 36.76 46.43 6.95
C LEU A 20 35.48 45.63 7.33
N ASP A 21 35.66 44.58 8.14
CA ASP A 21 34.70 43.85 9.00
C ASP A 21 33.43 43.18 8.42
N ALA A 22 33.45 41.83 8.37
CA ALA A 22 32.26 40.99 8.60
C ALA A 22 32.57 39.53 9.01
N THR A 23 31.81 39.02 9.99
CA THR A 23 31.47 37.60 10.27
C THR A 23 32.58 36.56 10.58
N ARG A 24 32.52 36.02 11.82
CA ARG A 24 33.05 34.70 12.20
C ARG A 24 32.10 33.55 11.78
N PHE A 25 32.65 32.33 11.81
CA PHE A 25 31.97 31.01 11.83
C PHE A 25 31.34 30.45 10.54
N LEU A 26 32.16 29.73 9.76
CA LEU A 26 31.73 28.62 8.89
C LEU A 26 32.62 27.38 9.10
N ARG A 27 32.01 26.20 9.34
CA ARG A 27 32.66 24.87 9.32
C ARG A 27 31.57 23.82 9.02
N ARG A 28 31.29 23.44 7.77
CA ARG A 28 32.08 22.70 6.74
C ARG A 28 32.05 21.17 6.97
N ARG A 29 31.65 20.43 5.93
CA ARG A 29 31.52 18.95 5.88
C ARG A 29 32.87 18.23 6.09
N PRO A 30 32.86 16.96 6.53
CA PRO A 30 33.91 15.99 6.26
C PRO A 30 33.57 15.06 5.07
N THR A 31 34.57 14.72 4.26
CA THR A 31 34.59 13.53 3.39
C THR A 31 36.02 13.00 3.31
N SER A 32 36.20 11.74 3.71
CA SER A 32 37.26 10.79 3.31
C SER A 32 38.65 11.32 2.92
N ALA A 33 39.65 11.05 3.77
CA ALA A 33 41.02 10.75 3.32
C ALA A 33 41.77 9.83 4.30
N THR A 34 42.48 8.88 3.72
CA THR A 34 43.43 7.90 4.27
C THR A 34 44.41 8.43 5.32
N THR A 35 44.65 7.66 6.39
CA THR A 35 45.88 7.74 7.21
C THR A 35 46.91 6.72 6.72
N ALA A 36 48.13 7.17 6.46
CA ALA A 36 49.29 6.30 6.26
C ALA A 36 49.88 5.85 7.61
N VAL A 37 50.63 4.74 7.60
CA VAL A 37 51.46 4.25 8.71
C VAL A 37 52.87 3.99 8.16
N THR A 38 53.89 4.34 8.94
CA THR A 38 55.30 4.38 8.54
C THR A 38 55.95 2.99 8.47
N GLU A 39 57.11 2.93 7.82
CA GLU A 39 57.86 1.71 7.47
C GLU A 39 58.47 0.96 8.68
N SER A 40 58.72 -0.33 8.47
CA SER A 40 59.78 -1.10 9.14
C SER A 40 60.27 -2.20 8.19
N ASP A 41 61.56 -2.18 7.83
CA ASP A 41 62.14 -3.07 6.83
C ASP A 41 62.12 -4.57 7.22
N THR A 42 61.87 -5.44 6.24
CA THR A 42 62.69 -6.65 6.06
C THR A 42 62.76 -7.04 4.58
N ILE A 43 63.94 -7.46 4.14
CA ILE A 43 64.29 -7.79 2.75
C ILE A 43 63.90 -9.24 2.40
N PHE A 44 63.30 -9.48 1.23
CA PHE A 44 63.80 -10.48 0.25
C PHE A 44 63.13 -10.38 -1.14
N ARG A 45 63.91 -10.73 -2.18
CA ARG A 45 63.57 -10.76 -3.63
C ARG A 45 64.63 -11.67 -4.31
N PRO A 46 64.46 -12.10 -5.58
CA PRO A 46 63.25 -12.20 -6.41
C PRO A 46 62.96 -13.70 -6.71
N ASP A 47 62.32 -14.13 -7.80
CA ASP A 47 62.83 -14.06 -9.18
C ASP A 47 61.72 -14.13 -10.25
N ILE A 48 62.01 -13.65 -11.46
CA ILE A 48 61.10 -13.69 -12.62
C ILE A 48 61.86 -14.23 -13.84
N ARG A 49 61.27 -15.19 -14.55
CA ARG A 49 61.71 -15.56 -15.90
C ARG A 49 60.51 -15.65 -16.84
N GLY A 50 60.52 -14.81 -17.88
CA GLY A 50 59.60 -14.89 -19.00
C GLY A 50 60.37 -14.91 -20.32
N THR A 51 59.66 -15.19 -21.41
CA THR A 51 60.19 -15.12 -22.78
C THR A 51 59.10 -14.70 -23.74
N HIS A 52 59.46 -13.85 -24.70
CA HIS A 52 58.68 -13.53 -25.90
C HIS A 52 58.79 -14.73 -26.91
N THR A 53 58.23 -14.77 -28.13
CA THR A 53 58.07 -13.73 -29.18
C THR A 53 57.06 -14.19 -30.25
N SER A 54 56.79 -13.35 -31.26
CA SER A 54 55.62 -13.45 -32.16
C SER A 54 55.96 -13.97 -33.61
N PRO A 55 55.23 -13.69 -34.72
CA PRO A 55 55.04 -14.64 -35.85
C PRO A 55 55.91 -14.29 -37.10
N PRO A 56 55.63 -14.73 -38.37
CA PRO A 56 54.45 -14.37 -39.20
C PRO A 56 53.94 -15.48 -40.17
N ASP A 57 52.93 -15.20 -41.02
CA ASP A 57 53.03 -15.27 -42.51
C ASP A 57 51.70 -14.97 -43.26
N HIS A 58 51.72 -14.95 -44.61
CA HIS A 58 50.79 -14.21 -45.49
C HIS A 58 50.00 -15.03 -46.55
N ALA A 59 48.92 -14.41 -47.07
CA ALA A 59 48.54 -14.28 -48.51
C ALA A 59 47.28 -14.99 -49.10
N ALA A 60 46.36 -14.14 -49.63
CA ALA A 60 45.52 -14.24 -50.86
C ALA A 60 44.50 -15.41 -51.04
N VAL A 61 43.26 -15.21 -51.52
CA VAL A 61 42.82 -14.75 -52.87
C VAL A 61 41.32 -14.32 -52.84
N ASN A 62 40.85 -13.53 -53.83
CA ASN A 62 39.46 -13.02 -53.94
C ASN A 62 38.47 -13.95 -54.69
N GLY A 63 37.17 -13.87 -54.37
CA GLY A 63 36.09 -14.48 -55.18
C GLY A 63 34.65 -14.07 -54.77
N LEU A 64 33.94 -13.36 -55.64
CA LEU A 64 32.48 -13.10 -55.62
C LEU A 64 31.72 -14.29 -56.25
N LEU A 65 30.41 -14.56 -56.08
CA LEU A 65 29.24 -13.84 -55.50
C LEU A 65 28.25 -14.89 -54.87
N PRO A 66 26.99 -14.62 -54.45
CA PRO A 66 26.51 -15.06 -53.14
C PRO A 66 25.54 -16.26 -53.13
N ALA A 67 25.42 -16.89 -51.96
CA ALA A 67 24.37 -17.87 -51.65
C ALA A 67 23.76 -17.62 -50.25
N LYS A 68 22.56 -18.16 -50.04
CA LYS A 68 21.68 -17.99 -48.87
C LYS A 68 22.34 -18.34 -47.51
N SER A 69 22.16 -17.49 -46.51
CA SER A 69 21.35 -17.79 -45.30
C SER A 69 21.29 -16.58 -44.35
N PHE A 70 20.25 -16.51 -43.51
CA PHE A 70 20.31 -15.77 -42.25
C PHE A 70 20.70 -16.76 -41.15
N GLN A 71 21.63 -16.37 -40.28
CA GLN A 71 21.92 -17.08 -39.04
C GLN A 71 22.29 -16.05 -37.95
N GLU A 72 22.02 -16.42 -36.71
CA GLU A 72 22.21 -15.59 -35.52
C GLU A 72 23.67 -15.59 -35.03
N ASP A 73 24.14 -14.46 -34.52
CA ASP A 73 24.82 -14.31 -33.22
C ASP A 73 25.01 -12.78 -32.97
N ASN A 74 24.71 -12.13 -31.84
CA ASN A 74 24.74 -12.44 -30.40
C ASN A 74 25.99 -11.86 -29.69
N GLU A 75 25.86 -10.63 -29.17
CA GLU A 75 26.66 -10.03 -28.09
C GLU A 75 25.94 -8.74 -27.63
N ARG A 76 25.99 -8.28 -26.37
CA ARG A 76 26.37 -8.89 -25.08
C ARG A 76 25.75 -8.03 -23.97
N ASN A 77 25.18 -8.63 -22.91
CA ASN A 77 24.67 -7.90 -21.74
C ASN A 77 25.40 -8.40 -20.50
N ASP A 78 26.22 -7.56 -19.88
CA ASP A 78 26.92 -7.92 -18.64
C ASP A 78 25.95 -7.84 -17.45
N ALA A 79 25.76 -8.98 -16.78
CA ALA A 79 24.99 -9.07 -15.55
C ALA A 79 25.90 -8.79 -14.34
N VAL A 80 25.32 -8.18 -13.30
CA VAL A 80 25.89 -8.16 -11.95
C VAL A 80 24.98 -8.98 -11.05
N GLU A 81 25.49 -10.11 -10.58
CA GLU A 81 24.76 -11.04 -9.72
C GLU A 81 24.47 -10.48 -8.33
N ASN A 82 23.44 -11.03 -7.68
CA ASN A 82 23.34 -11.01 -6.22
C ASN A 82 22.63 -12.31 -5.77
N PRO A 83 23.35 -13.27 -5.17
CA PRO A 83 22.85 -14.63 -5.00
C PRO A 83 21.88 -14.75 -3.82
N ASN A 84 20.91 -15.66 -3.95
CA ASN A 84 20.43 -16.64 -2.94
C ASN A 84 19.03 -17.15 -3.29
N LEU A 85 18.92 -18.05 -4.27
CA LEU A 85 17.75 -18.94 -4.38
C LEU A 85 18.13 -20.31 -4.97
N MET A 86 17.98 -21.34 -4.14
CA MET A 86 17.93 -22.77 -4.48
C MET A 86 19.19 -23.44 -5.06
N GLU A 87 19.88 -24.19 -4.21
CA GLU A 87 20.52 -25.46 -4.60
C GLU A 87 19.92 -26.62 -3.80
N THR A 88 19.34 -27.59 -4.52
CA THR A 88 19.52 -29.02 -4.23
C THR A 88 19.11 -29.78 -5.49
N GLU A 89 20.08 -30.44 -6.13
CA GLU A 89 19.85 -31.12 -7.41
C GLU A 89 19.10 -32.46 -7.26
N LYS A 90 18.66 -33.01 -8.40
CA LYS A 90 18.27 -34.41 -8.52
C LYS A 90 19.42 -35.21 -9.13
N VAL A 91 19.76 -36.33 -8.52
CA VAL A 91 20.51 -37.43 -9.16
C VAL A 91 19.59 -38.66 -9.22
N SER A 92 19.78 -39.55 -10.19
CA SER A 92 18.79 -40.58 -10.56
C SER A 92 19.40 -41.96 -10.83
N GLY A 93 18.73 -43.01 -10.34
CA GLY A 93 19.06 -44.43 -10.54
C GLY A 93 19.49 -45.13 -9.23
N GLU A 94 19.03 -46.33 -8.88
CA GLU A 94 18.03 -47.22 -9.49
C GLU A 94 17.21 -48.00 -8.41
N MET A 95 16.22 -48.76 -8.89
CA MET A 95 15.26 -49.66 -8.22
C MET A 95 15.47 -50.10 -6.75
N ALA A 96 14.41 -49.94 -5.94
CA ALA A 96 13.78 -51.02 -5.15
C ALA A 96 12.36 -50.60 -4.68
N GLU A 97 11.52 -51.57 -4.29
CA GLU A 97 10.11 -51.33 -3.92
C GLU A 97 9.89 -51.01 -2.43
N SER A 98 9.02 -50.04 -2.15
CA SER A 98 7.92 -50.22 -1.17
C SER A 98 6.82 -49.17 -1.40
N ARG A 99 5.58 -49.50 -1.03
CA ARG A 99 4.40 -48.65 -1.29
C ARG A 99 4.03 -47.77 -0.09
N GLY A 100 4.06 -46.46 -0.32
CA GLY A 100 2.98 -45.53 -0.01
C GLY A 100 2.50 -45.38 1.44
N GLU A 101 2.94 -44.31 2.10
CA GLU A 101 2.12 -43.57 3.08
C GLU A 101 2.54 -42.09 3.22
N ALA A 102 3.84 -41.81 3.18
CA ALA A 102 4.45 -40.49 3.48
C ALA A 102 4.08 -39.27 2.60
N ASN A 103 3.16 -39.39 1.63
CA ASN A 103 2.88 -38.32 0.65
C ASN A 103 1.70 -37.41 1.05
N SER A 104 0.95 -37.75 2.10
CA SER A 104 -0.10 -36.92 2.69
C SER A 104 0.48 -35.73 3.48
N ASP A 105 1.34 -36.00 4.45
CA ASP A 105 1.82 -34.99 5.42
C ASP A 105 2.64 -33.87 4.78
N VAL A 106 3.48 -34.17 3.81
CA VAL A 106 4.28 -33.16 3.09
C VAL A 106 3.37 -32.16 2.35
N SER A 107 2.15 -32.56 1.97
CA SER A 107 1.14 -31.67 1.41
C SER A 107 0.46 -30.82 2.51
N ALA A 108 0.15 -31.40 3.67
CA ALA A 108 -0.50 -30.73 4.79
C ALA A 108 0.38 -29.61 5.40
N VAL A 109 1.67 -29.88 5.59
CA VAL A 109 2.67 -28.88 6.05
C VAL A 109 2.73 -27.67 5.11
N LYS A 110 2.50 -27.86 3.80
CA LYS A 110 2.63 -26.81 2.78
C LYS A 110 1.51 -25.75 2.81
N PHE A 111 0.47 -25.93 3.64
CA PHE A 111 -0.61 -24.95 3.88
C PHE A 111 -0.55 -24.31 5.28
N ALA A 112 0.54 -24.50 6.04
CA ALA A 112 0.64 -24.18 7.47
C ALA A 112 0.91 -22.71 7.86
N TYR A 113 0.43 -21.71 7.09
CA TYR A 113 0.40 -20.32 7.58
C TYR A 113 -0.70 -20.14 8.65
N ARG A 114 -0.46 -20.64 9.85
CA ARG A 114 -1.44 -20.68 10.95
C ARG A 114 -1.76 -19.26 11.48
N PRO A 115 -2.94 -19.03 12.10
CA PRO A 115 -3.28 -17.74 12.70
C PRO A 115 -2.22 -17.20 13.67
N SER A 116 -1.59 -18.06 14.49
CA SER A 116 -0.52 -17.69 15.43
C SER A 116 0.83 -17.37 14.79
N ALA A 117 1.08 -17.80 13.54
CA ALA A 117 2.39 -17.61 12.90
C ALA A 117 2.68 -16.11 12.69
N PRO A 118 3.86 -15.57 13.02
CA PRO A 118 4.11 -14.12 12.96
C PRO A 118 4.08 -13.59 11.51
N ALA A 119 3.33 -12.49 11.30
CA ALA A 119 3.30 -11.70 10.06
C ALA A 119 4.47 -10.71 10.02
N HIS A 120 4.73 -10.06 11.15
CA HIS A 120 5.76 -9.05 11.30
C HIS A 120 6.96 -9.72 11.97
N ARG A 121 7.99 -10.04 11.16
CA ARG A 121 9.17 -10.81 11.60
C ARG A 121 10.48 -10.01 11.64
N ARG A 122 10.52 -8.86 10.98
CA ARG A 122 11.71 -7.99 10.85
C ARG A 122 11.26 -6.53 10.80
N VAL A 123 12.15 -5.61 11.17
CA VAL A 123 11.97 -4.17 10.90
C VAL A 123 12.07 -3.96 9.39
N LYS A 124 11.19 -3.12 8.82
CA LYS A 124 11.14 -2.73 7.42
C LYS A 124 10.66 -1.29 7.29
N GLU A 125 11.21 -0.53 6.36
CA GLU A 125 10.68 0.79 6.00
C GLU A 125 9.65 0.68 4.86
N SER A 126 8.76 1.67 4.72
CA SER A 126 7.84 1.73 3.58
C SER A 126 8.60 2.01 2.27
N PRO A 127 8.20 1.47 1.11
CA PRO A 127 8.93 1.65 -0.15
C PRO A 127 9.23 3.12 -0.49
N LEU A 128 8.23 4.02 -0.40
CA LEU A 128 8.40 5.46 -0.69
C LEU A 128 9.24 6.23 0.36
N SER A 129 9.74 5.56 1.40
CA SER A 129 10.72 6.12 2.34
C SER A 129 12.17 5.73 1.99
N SER A 130 12.38 4.80 1.06
CA SER A 130 13.72 4.33 0.70
C SER A 130 14.36 5.20 -0.38
N ASP A 131 15.63 5.57 -0.18
CA ASP A 131 16.43 6.39 -1.12
C ASP A 131 16.72 5.70 -2.47
N ALA A 132 16.32 4.44 -2.63
CA ALA A 132 16.58 3.62 -3.82
C ALA A 132 15.73 3.98 -5.04
N ILE A 133 14.63 4.73 -4.88
CA ILE A 133 13.63 4.96 -5.94
C ILE A 133 14.13 5.87 -7.08
N PHE A 134 15.06 6.80 -6.81
CA PHE A 134 15.44 7.85 -7.77
C PHE A 134 16.83 7.65 -8.38
N ARG A 135 17.03 6.52 -9.09
CA ARG A 135 18.28 6.23 -9.83
C ARG A 135 18.06 5.67 -11.24
N GLN A 136 17.70 6.51 -12.22
CA GLN A 136 18.00 6.26 -13.64
C GLN A 136 17.85 7.51 -14.54
N SER A 137 18.23 7.38 -15.82
CA SER A 137 18.82 8.44 -16.66
C SER A 137 17.86 9.38 -17.39
N HIS A 138 16.53 9.24 -17.27
CA HIS A 138 15.56 10.04 -18.06
C HIS A 138 15.09 11.34 -17.39
N ALA A 139 15.89 11.92 -16.49
CA ALA A 139 15.53 13.10 -15.70
C ALA A 139 15.02 14.29 -16.53
N GLY A 140 15.60 14.57 -17.70
CA GLY A 140 15.15 15.66 -18.57
C GLY A 140 13.72 15.48 -19.10
N LEU A 141 13.37 14.26 -19.53
CA LEU A 141 12.03 13.94 -20.04
C LEU A 141 11.01 13.87 -18.91
N PHE A 142 11.40 13.35 -17.74
CA PHE A 142 10.59 13.37 -16.52
C PHE A 142 10.28 14.81 -16.07
N ASN A 143 11.28 15.68 -16.04
CA ASN A 143 11.12 17.10 -15.73
C ASN A 143 10.21 17.81 -16.75
N LEU A 144 10.39 17.56 -18.05
CA LEU A 144 9.50 18.08 -19.10
C LEU A 144 8.05 17.62 -18.89
N CYS A 145 7.85 16.33 -18.57
CA CYS A 145 6.53 15.78 -18.31
C CYS A 145 5.87 16.45 -17.09
N ILE A 146 6.63 16.70 -16.01
CA ILE A 146 6.16 17.49 -14.85
C ILE A 146 5.82 18.92 -15.24
N VAL A 147 6.67 19.61 -16.02
CA VAL A 147 6.42 21.00 -16.45
C VAL A 147 5.17 21.11 -17.32
N VAL A 148 4.97 20.18 -18.26
CA VAL A 148 3.75 20.12 -19.10
C VAL A 148 2.53 19.81 -18.23
N LEU A 149 2.63 18.86 -17.29
CA LEU A 149 1.55 18.51 -16.37
C LEU A 149 1.15 19.71 -15.50
N VAL A 150 2.13 20.44 -14.96
CA VAL A 150 1.92 21.67 -14.17
C VAL A 150 1.31 22.77 -15.04
N ALA A 151 1.77 22.98 -16.28
CA ALA A 151 1.24 24.01 -17.18
C ALA A 151 -0.23 23.73 -17.55
N VAL A 152 -0.56 22.50 -17.94
CA VAL A 152 -1.93 22.09 -18.30
C VAL A 152 -2.87 22.20 -17.09
N ASN A 153 -2.45 21.70 -15.92
CA ASN A 153 -3.27 21.81 -14.72
C ASN A 153 -3.38 23.25 -14.21
N SER A 154 -2.31 24.04 -14.23
CA SER A 154 -2.33 25.47 -13.84
C SER A 154 -3.29 26.28 -14.71
N ARG A 155 -3.36 26.01 -16.02
CA ARG A 155 -4.39 26.61 -16.89
C ARG A 155 -5.79 26.28 -16.38
N LEU A 156 -6.07 25.01 -16.06
CA LEU A 156 -7.37 24.59 -15.53
C LEU A 156 -7.65 25.15 -14.12
N ILE A 157 -6.63 25.36 -13.28
CA ILE A 157 -6.75 26.05 -11.98
C ILE A 157 -7.22 27.48 -12.23
N ILE A 158 -6.56 28.20 -13.14
CA ILE A 158 -6.87 29.60 -13.46
C ILE A 158 -8.26 29.71 -14.10
N GLU A 159 -8.61 28.86 -15.07
CA GLU A 159 -9.95 28.86 -15.69
C GLU A 159 -11.06 28.57 -14.68
N ASN A 160 -10.88 27.62 -13.76
CA ASN A 160 -11.86 27.35 -12.69
C ASN A 160 -11.95 28.50 -11.67
N LEU A 161 -10.82 29.09 -11.25
CA LEU A 161 -10.80 30.25 -10.35
C LEU A 161 -11.47 31.47 -10.99
N MET A 162 -11.25 31.73 -12.29
CA MET A 162 -11.91 32.81 -13.02
C MET A 162 -13.42 32.56 -13.17
N LYS A 163 -13.84 31.30 -13.35
CA LYS A 163 -15.25 30.95 -13.62
C LYS A 163 -16.10 30.80 -12.36
N TYR A 164 -15.54 30.31 -11.26
CA TYR A 164 -16.27 29.96 -10.04
C TYR A 164 -15.77 30.68 -8.78
N GLY A 165 -14.66 31.43 -8.86
CA GLY A 165 -13.98 31.97 -7.68
C GLY A 165 -13.32 30.89 -6.83
N LEU A 166 -12.99 31.23 -5.58
CA LEU A 166 -12.58 30.25 -4.57
C LEU A 166 -13.81 29.59 -3.95
N LEU A 167 -14.25 28.44 -4.48
CA LEU A 167 -15.39 27.67 -3.93
C LEU A 167 -15.14 27.06 -2.53
N ILE A 168 -14.04 27.39 -1.85
CA ILE A 168 -13.67 26.82 -0.54
C ILE A 168 -14.55 27.41 0.57
N GLN A 169 -15.75 26.86 0.73
CA GLN A 169 -16.62 27.21 1.86
C GLN A 169 -16.05 26.63 3.16
N THR A 170 -16.02 27.44 4.22
CA THR A 170 -15.49 27.05 5.55
C THR A 170 -16.19 25.83 6.15
N GLY A 171 -17.46 25.58 5.77
CA GLY A 171 -18.25 24.42 6.18
C GLY A 171 -17.89 23.10 5.50
N PHE A 172 -16.90 23.03 4.60
CA PHE A 172 -16.48 21.76 3.97
C PHE A 172 -15.84 20.80 4.97
N TRP A 173 -14.80 21.24 5.68
CA TRP A 173 -14.09 20.43 6.68
C TRP A 173 -14.90 20.26 7.97
N PHE A 174 -15.63 21.30 8.37
CA PHE A 174 -16.42 21.33 9.59
C PHE A 174 -17.83 21.85 9.31
N SER A 175 -18.65 21.01 8.67
CA SER A 175 -20.09 21.28 8.54
C SER A 175 -20.72 21.40 9.93
N SER A 176 -21.60 22.37 10.13
CA SER A 176 -22.37 22.54 11.37
C SER A 176 -23.23 21.32 11.73
N ARG A 177 -23.51 20.44 10.75
CA ARG A 177 -24.15 19.14 10.96
C ARG A 177 -23.23 18.14 11.68
N SER A 178 -21.92 18.18 11.41
CA SER A 178 -20.91 17.32 12.06
C SER A 178 -20.84 17.54 13.58
N LEU A 179 -20.99 18.79 14.04
CA LEU A 179 -21.06 19.11 15.47
C LEU A 179 -22.33 18.59 16.16
N ARG A 180 -23.35 18.15 15.39
CA ARG A 180 -24.56 17.50 15.89
C ARG A 180 -24.43 15.97 15.92
N ASP A 181 -23.38 15.39 15.33
CA ASP A 181 -23.15 13.94 15.23
C ASP A 181 -22.58 13.32 16.52
N TRP A 182 -22.88 13.93 17.68
CA TRP A 182 -22.49 13.44 19.01
C TRP A 182 -22.84 11.96 19.27
N PRO A 183 -23.98 11.39 18.82
CA PRO A 183 -24.25 9.97 18.96
C PRO A 183 -23.25 9.07 18.21
N LEU A 184 -22.76 9.50 17.04
CA LEU A 184 -21.76 8.75 16.27
C LEU A 184 -20.37 8.89 16.88
N LEU A 185 -20.04 10.06 17.45
CA LEU A 185 -18.81 10.22 18.23
C LEU A 185 -18.81 9.33 19.48
N MET A 186 -19.93 9.27 20.21
CA MET A 186 -20.09 8.36 21.35
C MET A 186 -20.06 6.88 20.95
N CYS A 187 -20.65 6.52 19.81
CA CYS A 187 -20.50 5.20 19.22
C CYS A 187 -19.01 4.87 18.98
N CYS A 188 -18.27 5.78 18.33
CA CYS A 188 -16.84 5.61 18.08
C CYS A 188 -16.01 5.47 19.37
N LEU A 189 -16.32 6.25 20.41
CA LEU A 189 -15.63 6.21 21.71
C LEU A 189 -15.95 4.94 22.52
N SER A 190 -17.09 4.28 22.25
CA SER A 190 -17.47 3.03 22.90
C SER A 190 -17.00 1.76 22.17
N LEU A 191 -16.55 1.85 20.91
CA LEU A 191 -15.96 0.71 20.17
C LEU A 191 -14.86 -0.07 20.92
N PRO A 192 -13.98 0.55 21.74
CA PRO A 192 -12.99 -0.18 22.54
C PRO A 192 -13.57 -1.16 23.55
N VAL A 193 -14.86 -1.08 23.90
CA VAL A 193 -15.52 -2.05 24.80
C VAL A 193 -15.50 -3.46 24.19
N PHE A 194 -15.64 -3.63 22.87
CA PHE A 194 -15.64 -4.96 22.26
C PHE A 194 -14.28 -5.69 22.38
N PRO A 195 -13.11 -5.06 22.10
CA PRO A 195 -11.80 -5.60 22.47
C PRO A 195 -11.64 -5.94 23.94
N LEU A 196 -12.16 -5.10 24.85
CA LEU A 196 -12.11 -5.37 26.30
C LEU A 196 -12.95 -6.61 26.67
N SER A 197 -14.14 -6.77 26.09
CA SER A 197 -14.95 -7.99 26.26
C SER A 197 -14.25 -9.23 25.71
N ALA A 198 -13.65 -9.16 24.52
CA ALA A 198 -12.90 -10.27 23.92
C ALA A 198 -11.71 -10.70 24.79
N PHE A 199 -11.00 -9.73 25.39
CA PHE A 199 -9.92 -9.97 26.34
C PHE A 199 -10.40 -10.65 27.63
N LEU A 200 -11.56 -10.25 28.18
CA LEU A 200 -12.13 -10.91 29.35
C LEU A 200 -12.54 -12.37 29.05
N VAL A 201 -13.09 -12.64 27.85
CA VAL A 201 -13.39 -14.01 27.40
C VAL A 201 -12.11 -14.86 27.28
N GLU A 202 -11.03 -14.30 26.73
CA GLU A 202 -9.74 -14.98 26.62
C GLU A 202 -9.06 -15.22 27.97
N LYS A 203 -9.19 -14.28 28.92
CA LYS A 203 -8.70 -14.47 30.29
C LYS A 203 -9.45 -15.60 31.02
N LEU A 204 -10.77 -15.68 30.88
CA LEU A 204 -11.56 -16.79 31.43
C LEU A 204 -11.26 -18.13 30.72
N ALA A 205 -10.86 -18.08 29.44
CA ALA A 205 -10.41 -19.25 28.70
C ALA A 205 -9.03 -19.78 29.18
N SER A 206 -8.09 -18.90 29.54
CA SER A 206 -6.78 -19.32 30.06
C SER A 206 -6.85 -19.84 31.49
N GLN A 207 -7.79 -19.34 32.30
CA GLN A 207 -8.11 -19.88 33.64
C GLN A 207 -8.80 -21.27 33.61
N LYS A 208 -9.10 -21.80 32.41
CA LYS A 208 -9.80 -23.09 32.16
C LYS A 208 -11.25 -23.15 32.69
N ASP A 209 -11.84 -22.00 33.06
CA ASP A 209 -13.21 -21.88 33.60
C ASP A 209 -14.34 -22.11 32.56
N ILE A 210 -14.05 -21.97 31.26
CA ILE A 210 -15.06 -21.98 30.18
C ILE A 210 -14.71 -22.98 29.08
N SER A 211 -15.73 -23.67 28.54
CA SER A 211 -15.59 -24.62 27.44
C SER A 211 -15.37 -23.95 26.07
N GLU A 212 -14.64 -24.64 25.18
CA GLU A 212 -14.25 -24.11 23.87
C GLU A 212 -15.43 -23.67 22.97
N PRO A 213 -16.57 -24.39 22.89
CA PRO A 213 -17.72 -23.93 22.11
C PRO A 213 -18.32 -22.63 22.64
N VAL A 214 -18.33 -22.43 23.96
CA VAL A 214 -18.86 -21.20 24.58
C VAL A 214 -17.93 -20.02 24.32
N ILE A 215 -16.60 -20.23 24.37
CA ILE A 215 -15.60 -19.20 24.01
C ILE A 215 -15.79 -18.74 22.54
N ILE A 216 -15.99 -19.69 21.62
CA ILE A 216 -16.25 -19.39 20.20
C ILE A 216 -17.57 -18.61 20.04
N PHE A 217 -18.64 -19.06 20.70
CA PHE A 217 -19.95 -18.40 20.67
C PHE A 217 -19.90 -16.95 21.20
N LEU A 218 -19.18 -16.71 22.30
CA LEU A 218 -18.98 -15.38 22.86
C LEU A 218 -18.21 -14.46 21.90
N HIS A 219 -17.14 -14.95 21.26
CA HIS A 219 -16.42 -14.16 20.24
C HIS A 219 -17.26 -13.87 19.00
N ILE A 220 -18.14 -14.79 18.58
CA ILE A 220 -19.11 -14.55 17.50
C ILE A 220 -20.06 -13.42 17.90
N ILE A 221 -20.64 -13.45 19.11
CA ILE A 221 -21.49 -12.36 19.61
C ILE A 221 -20.74 -11.03 19.62
N ILE A 222 -19.55 -10.97 20.24
CA ILE A 222 -18.74 -9.75 20.37
C ILE A 222 -18.41 -9.16 18.98
N THR A 223 -17.98 -10.00 18.03
CA THR A 223 -17.65 -9.53 16.67
C THR A 223 -18.89 -9.10 15.88
N THR A 224 -20.00 -9.84 15.95
CA THR A 224 -21.25 -9.45 15.30
C THR A 224 -21.79 -8.12 15.87
N THR A 225 -21.80 -7.94 17.20
CA THR A 225 -22.25 -6.68 17.81
C THR A 225 -21.33 -5.51 17.44
N ALA A 226 -20.01 -5.71 17.37
CA ALA A 226 -19.04 -4.66 17.02
C ALA A 226 -19.26 -4.05 15.62
N VAL A 227 -19.92 -4.77 14.69
CA VAL A 227 -20.31 -4.25 13.37
C VAL A 227 -21.77 -3.77 13.36
N LEU A 228 -22.70 -4.53 13.93
CA LEU A 228 -24.13 -4.17 13.90
C LEU A 228 -24.45 -2.91 14.71
N TYR A 229 -23.73 -2.63 15.81
CA TYR A 229 -23.97 -1.44 16.64
C TYR A 229 -23.67 -0.13 15.88
N PRO A 230 -22.49 0.05 15.24
CA PRO A 230 -22.24 1.20 14.35
C PRO A 230 -23.21 1.31 13.18
N VAL A 231 -23.59 0.18 12.54
CA VAL A 231 -24.62 0.18 11.49
C VAL A 231 -25.94 0.74 12.00
N PHE A 232 -26.42 0.25 13.14
CA PHE A 232 -27.66 0.72 13.76
C PHE A 232 -27.60 2.20 14.15
N MET A 233 -26.47 2.67 14.71
CA MET A 233 -26.28 4.09 15.03
C MET A 233 -26.34 4.98 13.78
N ILE A 234 -25.63 4.63 12.70
CA ILE A 234 -25.61 5.42 11.45
C ILE A 234 -26.98 5.41 10.75
N LEU A 235 -27.73 4.30 10.82
CA LEU A 235 -29.09 4.23 10.28
C LEU A 235 -30.14 4.92 11.16
N ARG A 236 -29.86 5.14 12.46
CA ARG A 236 -30.79 5.78 13.41
C ARG A 236 -30.67 7.31 13.46
N PHE A 237 -29.54 7.88 13.05
CA PHE A 237 -29.28 9.33 13.11
C PHE A 237 -28.87 9.90 11.74
N ASP A 238 -29.54 10.96 11.28
CA ASP A 238 -29.31 11.62 9.97
C ASP A 238 -28.06 12.53 9.93
N SER A 239 -26.93 11.88 10.22
CA SER A 239 -25.60 12.46 10.34
C SER A 239 -24.93 12.79 9.01
N ALA A 240 -23.77 13.46 9.07
CA ALA A 240 -22.98 13.71 7.87
C ALA A 240 -22.43 12.40 7.28
N VAL A 241 -22.48 12.25 5.95
CA VAL A 241 -21.94 11.05 5.27
C VAL A 241 -20.47 10.79 5.66
N LEU A 242 -19.66 11.85 5.82
CA LEU A 242 -18.25 11.74 6.23
C LEU A 242 -18.06 11.19 7.65
N SER A 243 -18.89 11.57 8.62
CA SER A 243 -18.81 11.05 10.01
C SER A 243 -19.28 9.60 10.06
N GLY A 244 -20.31 9.25 9.28
CA GLY A 244 -20.74 7.87 9.06
C GLY A 244 -19.66 6.99 8.43
N VAL A 245 -18.99 7.45 7.36
CA VAL A 245 -17.87 6.72 6.73
C VAL A 245 -16.72 6.54 7.71
N THR A 246 -16.36 7.58 8.47
CA THR A 246 -15.30 7.52 9.47
C THR A 246 -15.61 6.49 10.56
N LEU A 247 -16.83 6.51 11.11
CA LEU A 247 -17.27 5.54 12.12
C LEU A 247 -17.29 4.12 11.55
N MET A 248 -17.76 3.91 10.32
CA MET A 248 -17.79 2.59 9.71
C MET A 248 -16.37 2.05 9.45
N LEU A 249 -15.44 2.89 8.99
CA LEU A 249 -14.04 2.50 8.83
C LEU A 249 -13.41 2.07 10.16
N PHE A 250 -13.69 2.78 11.27
CA PHE A 250 -13.24 2.35 12.60
C PHE A 250 -13.90 1.03 13.03
N ALA A 251 -15.20 0.86 12.81
CA ALA A 251 -15.91 -0.40 13.10
C ALA A 251 -15.30 -1.59 12.36
N CYS A 252 -15.02 -1.44 11.06
CA CYS A 252 -14.37 -2.45 10.24
C CYS A 252 -12.95 -2.77 10.72
N ILE A 253 -12.14 -1.75 11.08
CA ILE A 253 -10.80 -1.97 11.65
C ILE A 253 -10.87 -2.73 12.98
N VAL A 254 -11.81 -2.38 13.86
CA VAL A 254 -12.02 -3.07 15.14
C VAL A 254 -12.47 -4.52 14.92
N TRP A 255 -13.40 -4.77 13.99
CA TRP A 255 -13.85 -6.12 13.65
C TRP A 255 -12.72 -7.00 13.09
N LEU A 256 -11.95 -6.48 12.12
CA LEU A 256 -10.81 -7.21 11.54
C LEU A 256 -9.77 -7.57 12.62
N LYS A 257 -9.48 -6.64 13.54
CA LYS A 257 -8.60 -6.88 14.69
C LYS A 257 -9.18 -7.91 15.66
N LEU A 258 -10.47 -7.82 16.01
CA LEU A 258 -11.16 -8.78 16.91
C LEU A 258 -11.14 -10.20 16.36
N VAL A 259 -11.50 -10.38 15.08
CA VAL A 259 -11.45 -11.69 14.41
C VAL A 259 -10.02 -12.22 14.35
N SER A 260 -9.02 -11.34 14.18
CA SER A 260 -7.62 -11.75 14.23
C SER A 260 -7.18 -12.21 15.63
N TYR A 261 -7.54 -11.46 16.68
CA TYR A 261 -7.27 -11.79 18.08
C TYR A 261 -7.89 -13.14 18.45
N ALA A 262 -9.19 -13.33 18.20
CA ALA A 262 -9.89 -14.59 18.47
C ALA A 262 -9.30 -15.79 17.70
N HIS A 263 -8.98 -15.63 16.41
CA HIS A 263 -8.37 -16.69 15.62
C HIS A 263 -6.94 -17.04 16.08
N THR A 264 -6.12 -16.04 16.41
CA THR A 264 -4.74 -16.24 16.88
C THR A 264 -4.73 -16.92 18.26
N ASN A 265 -5.55 -16.45 19.20
CA ASN A 265 -5.60 -17.03 20.54
C ASN A 265 -6.19 -18.45 20.52
N HIS A 266 -7.19 -18.73 19.68
CA HIS A 266 -7.73 -20.09 19.50
C HIS A 266 -6.67 -21.07 18.99
N ASP A 267 -5.83 -20.65 18.04
CA ASP A 267 -4.71 -21.44 17.50
C ASP A 267 -3.60 -21.63 18.55
N MET A 268 -3.28 -20.59 19.34
CA MET A 268 -2.35 -20.69 20.48
C MET A 268 -2.85 -21.66 21.56
N ARG A 269 -4.11 -21.55 22.00
CA ARG A 269 -4.71 -22.49 22.98
C ARG A 269 -4.68 -23.94 22.51
N LYS A 270 -4.79 -24.19 21.19
CA LYS A 270 -4.67 -25.54 20.62
C LYS A 270 -3.24 -26.05 20.63
N ILE A 271 -2.25 -25.19 20.37
CA ILE A 271 -0.83 -25.53 20.47
C ILE A 271 -0.43 -25.81 21.94
N SER A 272 -0.85 -24.97 22.89
CA SER A 272 -0.61 -25.22 24.32
C SER A 272 -1.18 -26.58 24.76
N ARG A 273 -2.38 -26.96 24.30
CA ARG A 273 -2.98 -28.25 24.63
C ARG A 273 -2.27 -29.46 24.01
N SER A 274 -1.73 -29.37 22.80
CA SER A 274 -0.95 -30.47 22.24
C SER A 274 0.40 -30.65 22.96
N VAL A 275 1.01 -29.53 23.38
CA VAL A 275 2.23 -29.55 24.23
C VAL A 275 1.92 -30.12 25.63
N ASP A 276 0.81 -29.72 26.27
CA ASP A 276 0.31 -30.33 27.52
C ASP A 276 0.07 -31.86 27.38
N GLN A 277 -0.21 -32.34 26.16
CA GLN A 277 -0.45 -33.75 25.83
C GLN A 277 0.81 -34.51 25.39
N GLY A 278 1.97 -33.84 25.31
CA GLY A 278 3.27 -34.44 24.94
C GLY A 278 3.58 -34.50 23.45
N ASP A 279 2.66 -34.07 22.58
CA ASP A 279 2.83 -34.11 21.13
C ASP A 279 3.55 -32.85 20.60
N VAL A 280 4.81 -33.07 20.20
CA VAL A 280 5.75 -32.14 19.54
C VAL A 280 6.39 -31.08 20.45
N LEU A 281 7.73 -31.08 20.48
CA LEU A 281 8.58 -29.99 20.96
C LEU A 281 8.89 -29.02 19.80
N PRO A 282 8.39 -27.77 19.79
CA PRO A 282 8.70 -26.79 18.75
C PRO A 282 9.77 -25.81 19.25
N SER A 283 11.05 -26.13 19.07
CA SER A 283 12.21 -25.28 19.38
C SER A 283 12.32 -24.06 18.45
N SER A 284 11.36 -23.13 18.58
CA SER A 284 11.31 -21.84 17.87
C SER A 284 10.47 -20.76 18.58
N LEU A 285 9.89 -21.07 19.74
CA LEU A 285 9.33 -20.08 20.67
C LEU A 285 10.29 -19.97 21.85
N ASP A 286 11.04 -18.86 21.90
CA ASP A 286 11.83 -18.51 23.10
C ASP A 286 10.90 -18.34 24.31
N ALA A 287 11.42 -18.70 25.50
CA ALA A 287 10.63 -18.94 26.69
C ALA A 287 10.11 -17.66 27.41
N GLU A 288 9.24 -16.91 26.76
CA GLU A 288 8.28 -16.02 27.43
C GLU A 288 6.92 -16.74 27.59
N ASP A 289 6.29 -16.60 28.76
CA ASP A 289 5.08 -17.32 29.18
C ASP A 289 3.93 -17.24 28.14
N PRO A 290 3.46 -18.38 27.57
CA PRO A 290 2.36 -18.42 26.60
C PRO A 290 1.04 -17.83 27.08
N HIS A 291 0.86 -17.62 28.39
CA HIS A 291 -0.37 -17.14 29.00
C HIS A 291 -0.29 -15.73 29.59
N ASN A 292 0.81 -15.00 29.39
CA ASN A 292 0.86 -13.56 29.67
C ASN A 292 0.18 -12.75 28.55
N ASP A 293 -1.13 -13.01 28.36
CA ASP A 293 -2.06 -12.16 27.62
C ASP A 293 -2.20 -10.84 28.40
N SER A 294 -1.16 -10.01 28.30
CA SER A 294 -1.09 -8.74 29.00
C SER A 294 -2.08 -7.78 28.36
N PHE A 295 -2.90 -7.13 29.18
CA PHE A 295 -3.76 -6.01 28.78
C PHE A 295 -3.01 -4.95 27.93
N LYS A 296 -1.72 -4.76 28.24
CA LYS A 296 -0.80 -3.89 27.50
C LYS A 296 -0.56 -4.34 26.05
N SER A 297 -0.56 -5.65 25.78
CA SER A 297 -0.44 -6.22 24.43
C SER A 297 -1.71 -5.99 23.61
N LEU A 298 -2.89 -6.23 24.19
CA LEU A 298 -4.19 -5.92 23.57
C LEU A 298 -4.27 -4.44 23.18
N VAL A 299 -4.01 -3.52 24.11
CA VAL A 299 -4.06 -2.06 23.84
C VAL A 299 -3.02 -1.67 22.78
N TYR A 300 -1.81 -2.24 22.82
CA TYR A 300 -0.80 -2.03 21.79
C TYR A 300 -1.27 -2.50 20.41
N PHE A 301 -1.82 -3.70 20.30
CA PHE A 301 -2.36 -4.25 19.06
C PHE A 301 -3.53 -3.43 18.53
N MET A 302 -4.46 -3.00 19.38
CA MET A 302 -5.61 -2.20 18.96
C MET A 302 -5.20 -0.88 18.32
N LEU A 303 -4.13 -0.24 18.83
CA LEU A 303 -3.58 0.99 18.27
C LEU A 303 -2.60 0.75 17.09
N ALA A 304 -1.94 -0.40 17.03
CA ALA A 304 -0.92 -0.68 16.01
C ALA A 304 -1.47 -0.64 14.57
N PRO A 305 -0.67 -0.16 13.58
CA PRO A 305 -1.07 -0.04 12.17
C PRO A 305 -1.04 -1.41 11.42
N THR A 306 -1.54 -2.46 12.07
CA THR A 306 -1.73 -3.80 11.50
C THR A 306 -3.05 -4.40 11.95
N LEU A 307 -3.58 -5.33 11.14
CA LEU A 307 -4.80 -6.07 11.41
C LEU A 307 -4.53 -7.49 11.94
N CYS A 308 -3.28 -7.97 11.87
CA CYS A 308 -2.90 -9.31 12.30
C CYS A 308 -2.39 -9.30 13.75
N TYR A 309 -3.05 -10.04 14.65
CA TYR A 309 -2.55 -10.25 16.02
C TYR A 309 -1.37 -11.21 16.04
N GLN A 310 -0.38 -10.90 16.88
CA GLN A 310 0.73 -11.75 17.29
C GLN A 310 1.22 -11.26 18.67
N PRO A 311 1.73 -12.13 19.58
CA PRO A 311 2.07 -11.72 20.95
C PRO A 311 3.17 -10.65 21.04
N SER A 312 4.21 -10.80 20.22
CA SER A 312 5.34 -9.88 20.11
C SER A 312 5.40 -9.24 18.72
N TYR A 313 5.92 -8.01 18.62
CA TYR A 313 6.07 -7.27 17.36
C TYR A 313 7.49 -6.70 17.26
N PRO A 314 8.09 -6.61 16.04
CA PRO A 314 9.34 -5.89 15.85
C PRO A 314 9.14 -4.41 16.21
N ARG A 315 10.04 -3.85 17.03
CA ARG A 315 9.96 -2.46 17.51
C ARG A 315 11.20 -1.64 17.16
N THR A 316 11.02 -0.34 17.03
CA THR A 316 12.10 0.66 16.87
C THR A 316 12.55 1.20 18.23
N ALA A 317 13.85 1.46 18.38
CA ALA A 317 14.46 1.82 19.67
C ALA A 317 13.98 3.16 20.27
N HIS A 318 13.59 4.14 19.44
CA HIS A 318 13.15 5.46 19.88
C HIS A 318 12.21 6.12 18.87
N ILE A 319 11.47 7.16 19.31
CA ILE A 319 10.56 7.96 18.48
C ILE A 319 11.33 9.15 17.89
N ARG A 320 11.47 9.20 16.56
CA ARG A 320 12.12 10.30 15.82
C ARG A 320 11.20 11.52 15.72
N LYS A 321 10.97 12.23 16.84
CA LYS A 321 10.01 13.36 16.96
C LYS A 321 10.05 14.35 15.79
N GLY A 322 11.24 14.81 15.39
CA GLY A 322 11.41 15.75 14.28
C GLY A 322 11.07 15.17 12.88
N TRP A 323 11.12 13.85 12.71
CA TRP A 323 10.61 13.16 11.52
C TRP A 323 9.07 13.13 11.53
N VAL A 324 8.44 12.81 12.68
CA VAL A 324 6.98 12.81 12.85
C VAL A 324 6.38 14.16 12.47
N VAL A 325 6.91 15.26 13.01
CA VAL A 325 6.42 16.63 12.74
C VAL A 325 6.49 16.95 11.25
N ARG A 326 7.57 16.56 10.55
CA ARG A 326 7.70 16.78 9.09
C ARG A 326 6.65 16.00 8.28
N GLN A 327 6.35 14.75 8.64
CA GLN A 327 5.29 14.01 7.94
C GLN A 327 3.89 14.53 8.29
N PHE A 328 3.66 15.01 9.51
CA PHE A 328 2.39 15.61 9.92
C PHE A 328 2.10 16.93 9.17
N ILE A 329 3.12 17.77 8.96
CA ILE A 329 3.01 18.96 8.11
C ILE A 329 2.64 18.59 6.67
N LYS A 330 3.29 17.55 6.09
CA LYS A 330 2.89 17.04 4.76
C LYS A 330 1.46 16.53 4.74
N LEU A 331 1.01 15.84 5.79
CA LEU A 331 -0.35 15.29 5.87
C LEU A 331 -1.39 16.42 5.77
N ILE A 332 -1.20 17.51 6.51
CA ILE A 332 -2.04 18.71 6.41
C ILE A 332 -2.05 19.27 4.98
N ILE A 333 -0.86 19.42 4.35
CA ILE A 333 -0.73 19.97 3.00
C ILE A 333 -1.45 19.09 1.96
N PHE A 334 -1.18 17.79 1.91
CA PHE A 334 -1.80 16.88 0.94
C PHE A 334 -3.30 16.68 1.19
N THR A 335 -3.76 16.71 2.45
CA THR A 335 -5.20 16.74 2.77
C THR A 335 -5.86 18.03 2.27
N GLY A 336 -5.21 19.18 2.43
CA GLY A 336 -5.67 20.46 1.87
C GLY A 336 -5.78 20.44 0.34
N VAL A 337 -4.75 19.91 -0.35
CA VAL A 337 -4.75 19.72 -1.81
C VAL A 337 -5.88 18.78 -2.25
N MET A 338 -6.10 17.67 -1.53
CA MET A 338 -7.21 16.74 -1.82
C MET A 338 -8.57 17.44 -1.73
N GLY A 339 -8.82 18.23 -0.67
CA GLY A 339 -10.05 19.01 -0.53
C GLY A 339 -10.21 20.09 -1.61
N PHE A 340 -9.12 20.74 -2.01
CA PHE A 340 -9.11 21.70 -3.12
C PHE A 340 -9.53 21.04 -4.46
N ILE A 341 -9.00 19.85 -4.78
CA ILE A 341 -9.38 19.14 -6.01
C ILE A 341 -10.86 18.70 -5.96
N ILE A 342 -11.35 18.27 -4.78
CA ILE A 342 -12.76 17.90 -4.60
C ILE A 342 -13.68 19.11 -4.87
N GLU A 343 -13.44 20.26 -4.23
CA GLU A 343 -14.34 21.42 -4.36
C GLU A 343 -14.17 22.20 -5.68
N GLN A 344 -12.96 22.36 -6.22
CA GLN A 344 -12.75 23.15 -7.44
C GLN A 344 -12.94 22.36 -8.75
N TYR A 345 -12.84 21.02 -8.72
CA TYR A 345 -12.93 20.19 -9.94
C TYR A 345 -14.06 19.18 -9.88
N ILE A 346 -14.03 18.26 -8.90
CA ILE A 346 -14.98 17.15 -8.85
C ILE A 346 -16.40 17.69 -8.68
N ASN A 347 -16.63 18.55 -7.68
CA ASN A 347 -17.95 19.11 -7.41
C ASN A 347 -18.54 19.88 -8.62
N PRO A 348 -17.84 20.80 -9.31
CA PRO A 348 -18.35 21.44 -10.52
C PRO A 348 -18.58 20.49 -11.69
N ILE A 349 -17.69 19.52 -11.96
CA ILE A 349 -17.86 18.54 -13.05
C ILE A 349 -19.11 17.68 -12.80
N VAL A 350 -19.27 17.21 -11.56
CA VAL A 350 -20.31 16.27 -11.17
C VAL A 350 -21.67 16.97 -11.01
N LYS A 351 -21.73 18.19 -10.46
CA LYS A 351 -22.95 19.03 -10.46
C LYS A 351 -23.46 19.34 -11.88
N ASN A 352 -22.57 19.50 -12.85
CA ASN A 352 -22.89 19.76 -14.26
C ASN A 352 -22.91 18.47 -15.12
N SER A 353 -23.24 17.33 -14.52
CA SER A 353 -23.37 16.04 -15.21
C SER A 353 -24.81 15.51 -15.11
N GLN A 354 -25.16 14.57 -15.98
CA GLN A 354 -26.41 13.79 -15.89
C GLN A 354 -26.09 12.36 -15.43
N HIS A 355 -27.09 11.64 -14.91
CA HIS A 355 -26.95 10.26 -14.47
C HIS A 355 -26.40 9.38 -15.60
N PRO A 356 -25.24 8.70 -15.43
CA PRO A 356 -24.47 8.13 -16.55
C PRO A 356 -25.23 7.05 -17.35
N LEU A 357 -26.14 6.32 -16.71
CA LEU A 357 -26.97 5.29 -17.37
C LEU A 357 -28.30 5.80 -17.95
N LYS A 358 -28.55 7.13 -17.98
CA LYS A 358 -29.80 7.74 -18.47
C LYS A 358 -29.61 8.74 -19.62
N GLY A 359 -28.37 9.06 -19.99
CA GLY A 359 -28.05 10.03 -21.04
C GLY A 359 -27.36 9.39 -22.26
N ASN A 360 -27.01 10.23 -23.24
CA ASN A 360 -26.28 9.79 -24.43
C ASN A 360 -24.91 9.17 -24.05
N LEU A 361 -24.59 7.98 -24.59
CA LEU A 361 -23.35 7.25 -24.27
C LEU A 361 -22.09 8.12 -24.47
N LEU A 362 -22.01 8.87 -25.56
CA LEU A 362 -20.88 9.78 -25.83
C LEU A 362 -20.74 10.89 -24.78
N TYR A 363 -21.85 11.42 -24.28
CA TYR A 363 -21.84 12.41 -23.20
C TYR A 363 -21.42 11.77 -21.86
N ALA A 364 -21.91 10.56 -21.56
CA ALA A 364 -21.46 9.82 -20.38
C ALA A 364 -19.94 9.58 -20.42
N THR A 365 -19.40 9.08 -21.55
CA THR A 365 -17.96 8.90 -21.77
C THR A 365 -17.17 10.21 -21.63
N GLU A 366 -17.68 11.32 -22.18
CA GLU A 366 -17.06 12.64 -22.07
C GLU A 366 -17.04 13.19 -20.63
N ARG A 367 -18.08 12.92 -19.83
CA ARG A 367 -18.10 13.20 -18.39
C ARG A 367 -17.14 12.31 -17.60
N ILE A 368 -17.10 11.00 -17.88
CA ILE A 368 -16.20 10.03 -17.24
C ILE A 368 -14.74 10.41 -17.47
N LEU A 369 -14.36 10.73 -18.72
CA LEU A 369 -13.01 11.17 -19.07
C LEU A 369 -12.64 12.47 -18.36
N LYS A 370 -13.56 13.46 -18.28
CA LYS A 370 -13.31 14.71 -17.55
C LYS A 370 -13.15 14.51 -16.04
N LEU A 371 -13.81 13.52 -15.45
CA LEU A 371 -13.67 13.18 -14.03
C LEU A 371 -12.45 12.30 -13.73
N SER A 372 -11.93 11.55 -14.71
CA SER A 372 -10.85 10.57 -14.52
C SER A 372 -9.58 11.16 -13.87
N VAL A 373 -9.05 12.27 -14.39
CA VAL A 373 -7.80 12.87 -13.90
C VAL A 373 -7.95 13.48 -12.50
N PRO A 374 -8.96 14.35 -12.20
CA PRO A 374 -9.17 14.85 -10.83
C PRO A 374 -9.40 13.74 -9.81
N ASN A 375 -10.16 12.69 -10.17
CA ASN A 375 -10.41 11.56 -9.29
C ASN A 375 -9.12 10.75 -9.02
N LEU A 376 -8.32 10.47 -10.05
CA LEU A 376 -7.03 9.80 -9.91
C LEU A 376 -6.09 10.57 -8.97
N TYR A 377 -6.01 11.90 -9.09
CA TYR A 377 -5.22 12.73 -8.19
C TYR A 377 -5.72 12.66 -6.74
N VAL A 378 -7.04 12.77 -6.51
CA VAL A 378 -7.63 12.63 -5.17
C VAL A 378 -7.32 11.27 -4.56
N TRP A 379 -7.40 10.20 -5.34
CA TRP A 379 -7.12 8.84 -4.88
C TRP A 379 -5.62 8.61 -4.58
N LEU A 380 -4.72 9.14 -5.42
CA LEU A 380 -3.27 9.10 -5.16
C LEU A 380 -2.88 9.94 -3.94
N CYS A 381 -3.53 11.10 -3.73
CA CYS A 381 -3.36 11.88 -2.50
C CYS A 381 -3.89 11.13 -1.28
N MET A 382 -5.06 10.49 -1.38
CA MET A 382 -5.61 9.63 -0.32
C MET A 382 -4.66 8.48 0.04
N PHE A 383 -4.07 7.80 -0.96
CA PHE A 383 -3.05 6.78 -0.74
C PHE A 383 -1.87 7.33 0.09
N TYR A 384 -1.29 8.44 -0.35
CA TYR A 384 -0.12 9.04 0.27
C TYR A 384 -0.44 9.55 1.68
N CYS A 385 -1.58 10.20 1.89
CA CYS A 385 -2.06 10.65 3.19
C CYS A 385 -2.27 9.48 4.16
N PHE A 386 -2.95 8.42 3.73
CA PHE A 386 -3.32 7.31 4.63
C PHE A 386 -2.18 6.29 4.78
N PHE A 387 -1.80 5.60 3.72
CA PHE A 387 -0.89 4.44 3.79
C PHE A 387 0.57 4.84 3.97
N HIS A 388 1.01 5.98 3.44
CA HIS A 388 2.37 6.47 3.65
C HIS A 388 2.46 7.35 4.90
N LEU A 389 1.81 8.52 4.93
CA LEU A 389 1.98 9.49 6.01
C LEU A 389 1.33 9.03 7.33
N TRP A 390 0.02 8.79 7.36
CA TRP A 390 -0.70 8.48 8.60
C TRP A 390 -0.25 7.16 9.24
N LEU A 391 -0.20 6.06 8.49
CA LEU A 391 0.23 4.76 9.05
C LEU A 391 1.70 4.79 9.53
N ASN A 392 2.61 5.53 8.88
CA ASN A 392 3.97 5.66 9.42
C ASN A 392 4.08 6.64 10.59
N ILE A 393 3.25 7.69 10.67
CA ILE A 393 3.16 8.54 11.88
C ILE A 393 2.70 7.68 13.06
N LEU A 394 1.63 6.89 12.89
CA LEU A 394 1.13 5.97 13.90
C LEU A 394 2.16 4.89 14.26
N ALA A 395 2.90 4.36 13.27
CA ALA A 395 4.00 3.43 13.50
C ALA A 395 5.14 4.05 14.31
N GLU A 396 5.59 5.25 13.97
CA GLU A 396 6.67 5.96 14.67
C GLU A 396 6.28 6.29 16.12
N LEU A 397 5.04 6.71 16.36
CA LEU A 397 4.51 7.01 17.70
C LEU A 397 4.38 5.75 18.58
N LEU A 398 4.08 4.59 17.99
CA LEU A 398 3.98 3.29 18.69
C LEU A 398 5.28 2.47 18.65
N CYS A 399 6.39 3.06 18.19
CA CYS A 399 7.66 2.37 17.94
C CYS A 399 7.51 1.06 17.12
N PHE A 400 6.59 1.00 16.17
CA PHE A 400 6.30 -0.19 15.36
C PHE A 400 7.31 -0.33 14.20
N GLY A 401 7.86 -1.54 14.05
CA GLY A 401 9.03 -1.82 13.20
C GLY A 401 8.74 -2.29 11.78
N ASP A 402 7.69 -3.07 11.51
CA ASP A 402 7.36 -3.51 10.14
C ASP A 402 6.43 -2.48 9.46
N ARG A 403 7.01 -1.60 8.65
CA ARG A 403 6.28 -0.53 7.95
C ARG A 403 6.02 -0.85 6.49
N GLU A 404 6.04 -2.13 6.13
CA GLU A 404 5.56 -2.66 4.85
C GLU A 404 4.02 -2.63 4.79
N PHE A 405 3.45 -1.42 4.74
CA PHE A 405 2.00 -1.19 4.61
C PHE A 405 1.48 -1.36 3.17
N TYR A 406 2.38 -1.29 2.20
CA TYR A 406 2.15 -1.43 0.76
C TYR A 406 3.47 -1.83 0.07
N LYS A 407 3.39 -2.27 -1.18
CA LYS A 407 4.52 -2.51 -2.08
C LYS A 407 4.47 -1.59 -3.30
N ASP A 408 5.35 -1.79 -4.27
CA ASP A 408 5.42 -1.08 -5.55
C ASP A 408 4.27 -1.42 -6.52
N TRP A 409 3.03 -1.34 -6.03
CA TRP A 409 1.79 -1.71 -6.74
C TRP A 409 1.59 -0.97 -8.07
N TRP A 410 2.27 0.16 -8.29
CA TRP A 410 2.26 0.92 -9.54
C TRP A 410 2.97 0.16 -10.69
N ASN A 411 3.88 -0.76 -10.37
CA ASN A 411 4.55 -1.67 -11.30
C ASN A 411 3.72 -2.92 -11.64
N ALA A 412 2.54 -3.11 -11.02
CA ALA A 412 1.75 -4.33 -11.15
C ALA A 412 1.35 -4.60 -12.62
N LYS A 413 1.53 -5.84 -13.04
CA LYS A 413 1.30 -6.32 -14.41
C LYS A 413 -0.15 -6.77 -14.60
N THR A 414 -0.81 -7.21 -13.52
CA THR A 414 -2.20 -7.66 -13.52
C THR A 414 -2.97 -7.07 -12.34
N VAL A 415 -4.31 -7.06 -12.45
CA VAL A 415 -5.21 -6.58 -11.40
C VAL A 415 -5.04 -7.40 -10.10
N GLU A 416 -4.70 -8.69 -10.21
CA GLU A 416 -4.44 -9.55 -9.05
C GLU A 416 -3.19 -9.11 -8.29
N GLU A 417 -2.10 -8.83 -9.00
CA GLU A 417 -0.84 -8.38 -8.42
C GLU A 417 -1.02 -7.05 -7.68
N TYR A 418 -1.73 -6.10 -8.30
CA TYR A 418 -2.11 -4.84 -7.68
C TYR A 418 -2.84 -5.04 -6.33
N TRP A 419 -3.91 -5.84 -6.29
CA TRP A 419 -4.68 -6.06 -5.05
C TRP A 419 -3.88 -6.74 -3.94
N ARG A 420 -2.80 -7.46 -4.29
CA ARG A 420 -1.88 -8.12 -3.35
C ARG A 420 -0.74 -7.20 -2.86
N MET A 421 -0.53 -6.05 -3.52
CA MET A 421 0.53 -5.07 -3.21
C MET A 421 0.01 -3.76 -2.60
N TRP A 422 -1.21 -3.35 -2.94
CA TRP A 422 -1.83 -2.07 -2.57
C TRP A 422 -1.95 -1.85 -1.05
N ASN A 423 -2.57 -2.79 -0.34
CA ASN A 423 -2.90 -2.68 1.09
C ASN A 423 -2.41 -3.95 1.80
N MET A 424 -1.15 -3.96 2.24
CA MET A 424 -0.54 -5.12 2.88
C MET A 424 -1.20 -5.50 4.22
N PRO A 425 -1.69 -4.59 5.09
CA PRO A 425 -2.44 -4.98 6.29
C PRO A 425 -3.69 -5.81 5.98
N VAL A 426 -4.54 -5.38 5.04
CA VAL A 426 -5.75 -6.13 4.65
C VAL A 426 -5.38 -7.39 3.86
N HIS A 427 -4.37 -7.35 2.99
CA HIS A 427 -3.92 -8.54 2.26
C HIS A 427 -3.35 -9.61 3.21
N LYS A 428 -2.46 -9.23 4.15
CA LYS A 428 -1.92 -10.13 5.20
C LYS A 428 -3.06 -10.74 6.04
N TRP A 429 -4.10 -9.97 6.37
CA TRP A 429 -5.28 -10.44 7.11
C TRP A 429 -6.14 -11.43 6.29
N MET A 430 -6.53 -11.06 5.07
CA MET A 430 -7.36 -11.88 4.17
C MET A 430 -6.70 -13.23 3.88
N VAL A 431 -5.40 -13.22 3.62
CA VAL A 431 -4.61 -14.44 3.40
C VAL A 431 -4.62 -15.34 4.64
N ARG A 432 -4.41 -14.76 5.83
CA ARG A 432 -4.33 -15.48 7.11
C ARG A 432 -5.66 -16.08 7.57
N HIS A 433 -6.73 -15.28 7.56
CA HIS A 433 -7.97 -15.59 8.28
C HIS A 433 -9.12 -16.04 7.37
N ILE A 434 -8.97 -15.95 6.04
CA ILE A 434 -9.95 -16.47 5.09
C ILE A 434 -9.31 -17.47 4.13
N TYR A 435 -8.33 -17.05 3.33
CA TYR A 435 -7.79 -17.89 2.25
C TYR A 435 -7.16 -19.20 2.75
N PHE A 436 -6.20 -19.15 3.67
CA PHE A 436 -5.57 -20.38 4.19
C PHE A 436 -6.54 -21.28 4.98
N PRO A 437 -7.45 -20.77 5.84
CA PRO A 437 -8.52 -21.57 6.43
C PRO A 437 -9.43 -22.26 5.40
N CYS A 438 -9.84 -21.56 4.33
CA CYS A 438 -10.59 -22.19 3.23
C CYS A 438 -9.82 -23.35 2.60
N LEU A 439 -8.53 -23.17 2.30
CA LEU A 439 -7.69 -24.24 1.72
C LEU A 439 -7.54 -25.45 2.65
N ARG A 440 -7.41 -25.25 3.97
CA ARG A 440 -7.36 -26.36 4.94
C ARG A 440 -8.67 -27.14 5.04
N ASN A 441 -9.79 -26.46 4.82
CA ASN A 441 -11.11 -27.08 4.76
C ASN A 441 -11.42 -27.69 3.37
N GLY A 442 -10.40 -27.94 2.54
CA GLY A 442 -10.53 -28.59 1.23
C GLY A 442 -11.10 -27.71 0.11
N ILE A 443 -11.36 -26.42 0.35
CA ILE A 443 -11.96 -25.52 -0.65
C ILE A 443 -10.91 -25.24 -1.76
N PRO A 444 -11.23 -25.43 -3.06
CA PRO A 444 -10.28 -25.21 -4.14
C PRO A 444 -9.88 -23.73 -4.28
N LYS A 445 -8.63 -23.48 -4.68
CA LYS A 445 -7.99 -22.15 -4.71
C LYS A 445 -8.84 -21.05 -5.36
N GLY A 446 -9.47 -21.33 -6.51
CA GLY A 446 -10.33 -20.36 -7.19
C GLY A 446 -11.55 -19.94 -6.36
N VAL A 447 -12.20 -20.89 -5.70
CA VAL A 447 -13.35 -20.61 -4.80
C VAL A 447 -12.88 -19.86 -3.55
N ALA A 448 -11.71 -20.20 -2.99
CA ALA A 448 -11.12 -19.45 -1.88
C ALA A 448 -10.79 -17.98 -2.24
N VAL A 449 -10.39 -17.70 -3.49
CA VAL A 449 -10.24 -16.33 -4.00
C VAL A 449 -11.59 -15.64 -4.13
N VAL A 450 -12.61 -16.30 -4.71
CA VAL A 450 -13.98 -15.75 -4.83
C VAL A 450 -14.56 -15.40 -3.44
N ILE A 451 -14.36 -16.25 -2.43
CA ILE A 451 -14.78 -15.98 -1.04
C ILE A 451 -14.07 -14.73 -0.48
N ALA A 452 -12.77 -14.57 -0.71
CA ALA A 452 -12.04 -13.38 -0.26
C ALA A 452 -12.53 -12.09 -0.96
N PHE A 453 -12.83 -12.14 -2.26
CA PHE A 453 -13.45 -11.03 -2.97
C PHE A 453 -14.88 -10.75 -2.50
N LEU A 454 -15.68 -11.78 -2.21
CA LEU A 454 -17.04 -11.64 -1.68
C LEU A 454 -17.06 -10.93 -0.32
N VAL A 455 -16.20 -11.35 0.61
CA VAL A 455 -16.09 -10.68 1.92
C VAL A 455 -15.57 -9.25 1.75
N SER A 456 -14.62 -9.01 0.85
CA SER A 456 -14.18 -7.65 0.49
C SER A 456 -15.34 -6.79 -0.04
N ALA A 457 -16.15 -7.33 -0.94
CA ALA A 457 -17.30 -6.64 -1.54
C ALA A 457 -18.36 -6.26 -0.50
N VAL A 458 -18.67 -7.15 0.45
CA VAL A 458 -19.57 -6.86 1.58
C VAL A 458 -19.05 -5.71 2.43
N PHE A 459 -17.75 -5.69 2.77
CA PHE A 459 -17.17 -4.59 3.56
C PHE A 459 -17.10 -3.26 2.80
N HIS A 460 -16.82 -3.27 1.50
CA HIS A 460 -16.84 -2.04 0.69
C HIS A 460 -18.26 -1.47 0.54
N GLU A 461 -19.27 -2.33 0.33
CA GLU A 461 -20.67 -1.91 0.35
C GLU A 461 -21.05 -1.36 1.73
N LEU A 462 -20.70 -2.05 2.83
CA LEU A 462 -21.01 -1.59 4.19
C LEU A 462 -20.43 -0.18 4.48
N CYS A 463 -19.18 0.06 4.07
CA CYS A 463 -18.49 1.35 4.23
C CYS A 463 -19.08 2.50 3.40
N ILE A 464 -19.91 2.24 2.39
CA ILE A 464 -20.44 3.28 1.48
C ILE A 464 -21.98 3.35 1.55
N ALA A 465 -22.66 2.21 1.46
CA ALA A 465 -24.12 2.11 1.51
C ALA A 465 -24.69 2.56 2.86
N VAL A 466 -24.08 2.18 3.99
CA VAL A 466 -24.61 2.54 5.30
C VAL A 466 -24.47 4.05 5.56
N PRO A 467 -23.31 4.71 5.36
CA PRO A 467 -23.19 6.17 5.53
C PRO A 467 -23.98 7.01 4.53
N CYS A 468 -24.26 6.48 3.33
CA CYS A 468 -25.13 7.12 2.34
C CYS A 468 -26.62 6.80 2.54
N HIS A 469 -26.97 5.86 3.43
CA HIS A 469 -28.31 5.22 3.50
C HIS A 469 -28.81 4.70 2.12
N MET A 470 -27.94 4.06 1.33
CA MET A 470 -28.25 3.59 -0.04
C MET A 470 -27.76 2.16 -0.32
N PHE A 471 -28.60 1.17 -0.05
CA PHE A 471 -28.33 -0.26 -0.26
C PHE A 471 -28.59 -0.70 -1.72
N LYS A 472 -27.83 -0.12 -2.67
CA LYS A 472 -27.97 -0.41 -4.11
C LYS A 472 -26.98 -1.46 -4.65
N LEU A 473 -26.04 -1.95 -3.85
CA LEU A 473 -25.03 -2.94 -4.23
C LEU A 473 -24.06 -2.46 -5.32
N TRP A 474 -23.94 -1.15 -5.56
CA TRP A 474 -23.03 -0.60 -6.57
C TRP A 474 -21.55 -0.86 -6.24
N ALA A 475 -21.13 -0.70 -4.99
CA ALA A 475 -19.76 -1.00 -4.57
C ALA A 475 -19.53 -2.52 -4.48
N PHE A 476 -20.53 -3.27 -4.01
CA PHE A 476 -20.51 -4.74 -4.03
C PHE A 476 -20.26 -5.27 -5.46
N ILE A 477 -21.06 -4.83 -6.44
CA ILE A 477 -20.91 -5.20 -7.85
C ILE A 477 -19.56 -4.73 -8.41
N GLY A 478 -19.12 -3.50 -8.09
CA GLY A 478 -17.83 -2.97 -8.53
C GLY A 478 -16.61 -3.77 -8.06
N ILE A 479 -16.66 -4.31 -6.83
CA ILE A 479 -15.63 -5.22 -6.30
C ILE A 479 -15.77 -6.63 -6.87
N MET A 480 -16.98 -7.18 -7.00
CA MET A 480 -17.18 -8.52 -7.57
C MET A 480 -16.80 -8.57 -9.06
N PHE A 481 -16.99 -7.49 -9.82
CA PHE A 481 -16.55 -7.37 -11.21
C PHE A 481 -15.02 -7.40 -11.38
N GLN A 482 -14.25 -7.17 -10.30
CA GLN A 482 -12.79 -7.38 -10.33
C GLN A 482 -12.42 -8.84 -10.57
N VAL A 483 -13.27 -9.82 -10.22
CA VAL A 483 -12.95 -11.24 -10.41
C VAL A 483 -12.94 -11.63 -11.90
N PRO A 484 -13.98 -11.34 -12.72
CA PRO A 484 -13.88 -11.42 -14.17
C PRO A 484 -12.70 -10.61 -14.74
N LEU A 485 -12.42 -9.42 -14.20
CA LEU A 485 -11.34 -8.57 -14.67
C LEU A 485 -9.94 -9.17 -14.42
N VAL A 486 -9.74 -9.86 -13.29
CA VAL A 486 -8.53 -10.64 -13.00
C VAL A 486 -8.36 -11.79 -14.00
N LEU A 487 -9.43 -12.52 -14.31
CA LEU A 487 -9.38 -13.60 -15.31
C LEU A 487 -9.03 -13.05 -16.72
N ILE A 488 -9.65 -11.95 -17.13
CA ILE A 488 -9.39 -11.29 -18.42
C ILE A 488 -7.96 -10.73 -18.46
N THR A 489 -7.49 -10.03 -17.43
CA THR A 489 -6.13 -9.46 -17.43
C THR A 489 -5.04 -10.51 -17.32
N ASN A 490 -5.25 -11.60 -16.58
CA ASN A 490 -4.34 -12.75 -16.59
C ASN A 490 -4.32 -13.44 -17.97
N TYR A 491 -5.47 -13.59 -18.65
CA TYR A 491 -5.54 -14.12 -20.03
C TYR A 491 -4.80 -13.22 -21.03
N LEU A 492 -5.05 -11.91 -21.02
CA LEU A 492 -4.37 -10.95 -21.91
C LEU A 492 -2.87 -10.87 -21.63
N GLN A 493 -2.44 -10.96 -20.36
CA GLN A 493 -1.02 -11.01 -20.00
C GLN A 493 -0.32 -12.27 -20.53
N ASN A 494 -1.00 -13.43 -20.52
CA ASN A 494 -0.49 -14.67 -21.11
C ASN A 494 -0.46 -14.62 -22.65
N MET A 495 -1.43 -13.93 -23.27
CA MET A 495 -1.53 -13.78 -24.73
C MET A 495 -0.47 -12.82 -25.30
N PHE A 496 -0.27 -11.66 -24.67
CA PHE A 496 0.69 -10.66 -25.14
C PHE A 496 2.13 -10.87 -24.64
N GLN A 497 2.31 -11.61 -23.53
CA GLN A 497 3.57 -11.86 -22.78
C GLN A 497 4.36 -10.62 -22.30
N ASN A 498 4.17 -9.45 -22.89
CA ASN A 498 4.80 -8.19 -22.51
C ASN A 498 4.15 -7.61 -21.24
N SER A 499 4.96 -7.39 -20.20
CA SER A 499 4.50 -6.86 -18.91
C SER A 499 4.06 -5.38 -18.95
N MET A 500 4.55 -4.60 -19.92
CA MET A 500 4.13 -3.19 -20.07
C MET A 500 2.68 -3.10 -20.54
N VAL A 501 2.24 -4.02 -21.41
CA VAL A 501 0.85 -4.06 -21.92
C VAL A 501 -0.14 -4.34 -20.79
N GLY A 502 0.16 -5.28 -19.89
CA GLY A 502 -0.65 -5.55 -18.71
C GLY A 502 -0.76 -4.35 -17.76
N ASN A 503 0.36 -3.67 -17.49
CA ASN A 503 0.39 -2.46 -16.67
C ASN A 503 -0.41 -1.29 -17.31
N MET A 504 -0.29 -1.07 -18.62
CA MET A 504 -1.09 -0.07 -19.34
C MET A 504 -2.59 -0.39 -19.30
N ILE A 505 -2.98 -1.66 -19.49
CA ILE A 505 -4.37 -2.12 -19.39
C ILE A 505 -4.91 -1.88 -17.98
N PHE A 506 -4.14 -2.24 -16.94
CA PHE A 506 -4.47 -1.95 -15.54
C PHE A 506 -4.75 -0.45 -15.33
N TRP A 507 -3.81 0.42 -15.69
CA TRP A 507 -3.95 1.87 -15.49
C TRP A 507 -5.11 2.48 -16.28
N PHE A 508 -5.38 2.00 -17.49
CA PHE A 508 -6.53 2.44 -18.30
C PHE A 508 -7.86 2.12 -17.60
N ILE A 509 -8.08 0.86 -17.22
CA ILE A 509 -9.32 0.43 -16.57
C ILE A 509 -9.48 1.11 -15.21
N PHE A 510 -8.40 1.16 -14.43
CA PHE A 510 -8.39 1.74 -13.09
C PHE A 510 -8.73 3.24 -13.08
N SER A 511 -8.07 4.02 -13.96
CA SER A 511 -8.16 5.49 -13.95
C SER A 511 -9.41 6.01 -14.64
N ILE A 512 -9.84 5.37 -15.75
CA ILE A 512 -10.94 5.86 -16.59
C ILE A 512 -12.26 5.19 -16.22
N LEU A 513 -12.29 3.86 -16.14
CA LEU A 513 -13.55 3.12 -16.04
C LEU A 513 -13.98 2.83 -14.59
N GLY A 514 -13.06 2.43 -13.72
CA GLY A 514 -13.40 1.94 -12.37
C GLY A 514 -13.95 3.02 -11.45
N GLN A 515 -13.08 3.92 -10.99
CA GLN A 515 -13.43 4.87 -9.94
C GLN A 515 -14.37 6.02 -10.37
N PRO A 516 -14.18 6.67 -11.54
CA PRO A 516 -15.03 7.81 -11.92
C PRO A 516 -16.50 7.40 -12.13
N MET A 517 -16.74 6.18 -12.62
CA MET A 517 -18.08 5.60 -12.70
C MET A 517 -18.70 5.41 -11.33
N SER A 518 -17.97 4.85 -10.35
CA SER A 518 -18.46 4.69 -8.99
C SER A 518 -18.86 6.03 -8.37
N VAL A 519 -18.04 7.08 -8.54
CA VAL A 519 -18.34 8.43 -8.04
C VAL A 519 -19.59 9.01 -8.69
N LEU A 520 -19.73 8.90 -10.02
CA LEU A 520 -20.92 9.40 -10.74
C LEU A 520 -22.20 8.66 -10.33
N LEU A 521 -22.16 7.32 -10.22
CA LEU A 521 -23.31 6.52 -9.81
C LEU A 521 -23.77 6.88 -8.39
N TYR A 522 -22.87 6.86 -7.41
CA TYR A 522 -23.21 7.20 -6.02
C TYR A 522 -23.64 8.66 -5.85
N TYR A 523 -23.03 9.62 -6.56
CA TYR A 523 -23.46 11.01 -6.50
C TYR A 523 -24.87 11.20 -7.05
N HIS A 524 -25.16 10.67 -8.24
CA HIS A 524 -26.47 10.88 -8.87
C HIS A 524 -27.58 10.20 -8.09
N ASP A 525 -27.35 9.01 -7.53
CA ASP A 525 -28.34 8.38 -6.66
C ASP A 525 -28.56 9.15 -5.34
N LEU A 526 -27.49 9.69 -4.74
CA LEU A 526 -27.60 10.51 -3.52
C LEU A 526 -28.33 11.84 -3.77
N MET A 527 -28.11 12.46 -4.94
CA MET A 527 -28.78 13.70 -5.33
C MET A 527 -30.22 13.49 -5.79
N ASN A 528 -30.51 12.41 -6.52
CA ASN A 528 -31.89 12.05 -6.89
C ASN A 528 -32.78 11.88 -5.64
N ARG A 529 -32.24 11.37 -4.53
CA ARG A 529 -32.96 11.29 -3.24
C ARG A 529 -33.19 12.65 -2.59
N LYS A 530 -32.27 13.61 -2.75
CA LYS A 530 -32.38 14.99 -2.22
C LYS A 530 -33.21 15.93 -3.12
N GLY A 531 -33.67 15.44 -4.28
CA GLY A 531 -34.63 16.13 -5.15
C GLY A 531 -36.07 15.65 -4.95
N ILE A 532 -36.37 15.00 -3.82
CA ILE A 532 -37.71 14.58 -3.41
C ILE A 532 -37.97 15.13 -2.00
N ASP A 533 -37.94 16.46 -1.89
CA ASP A 533 -38.45 17.32 -0.80
C ASP A 533 -38.63 18.74 -1.37
#